data_AF-A0A3C2E870-F1
#
_entry.id   AF-A0A3C2E870-F1
#
_cell.length_a   1.000
_cell.length_b   1.000
_cell.length_c   1.000
_cell.angle_alpha   90.00
_cell.angle_beta   90.00
_cell.angle_gamma   90.00
#
_symmetry.space_group_name_H-M   'P 1'
#
loop_
_entity.id
_entity.type
_entity.pdbx_description
1 polymer ?
#
loop_
_entity_poly.entity_id
_entity_poly.type
_entity_poly.pdbx_seq_one_letter_code
_entity_poly.pdbx_strand_id
1 'polypeptide(L)'
;VGDFLFARAFMLMVDAESLPALHSLSRAASVIAEGEVRQLAAAGDVNVSEESYRAIIEAKTAALFAAAAEVSGIVSDCTPDEIAALDRYGREIGLAFQLVDDMLDYGGLSATLGKKTGDDFREGKVTLPVTIAISAASDEERAFWTR
;
A
#
# COMPACT_ATOMS: atom_id res chain seq x y z
N VAL A 1 6.92 -10.40 -18.10
CA VAL A 1 7.38 -8.99 -18.17
C VAL A 1 7.75 -8.45 -16.79
N GLY A 2 6.94 -8.70 -15.74
CA GLY A 2 7.24 -8.29 -14.35
C GLY A 2 8.62 -8.74 -13.85
N ASP A 3 8.91 -10.05 -13.88
CA ASP A 3 10.21 -10.58 -13.41
C ASP A 3 11.42 -9.98 -14.13
N PHE A 4 11.26 -9.66 -15.42
CA PHE A 4 12.31 -8.99 -16.19
C PHE A 4 12.57 -7.58 -15.68
N LEU A 5 11.52 -6.80 -15.40
CA LEU A 5 11.66 -5.44 -14.85
C LEU A 5 12.23 -5.48 -13.43
N PHE A 6 11.80 -6.44 -12.61
CA PHE A 6 12.34 -6.66 -11.28
C PHE A 6 13.84 -6.98 -11.35
N ALA A 7 14.24 -7.94 -12.19
CA ALA A 7 15.65 -8.26 -12.41
C ALA A 7 16.46 -7.06 -12.94
N ARG A 8 15.90 -6.26 -13.86
CA ARG A 8 16.52 -5.02 -14.35
C ARG A 8 16.72 -3.99 -13.23
N ALA A 9 15.72 -3.79 -12.38
CA ALA A 9 15.83 -2.87 -11.24
C ALA A 9 16.92 -3.32 -10.26
N PHE A 10 17.03 -4.62 -9.98
CA PHE A 10 18.11 -5.16 -9.14
C PHE A 10 19.50 -4.95 -9.73
N MET A 11 19.67 -5.11 -11.04
CA MET A 11 20.95 -4.78 -11.68
C MET A 11 21.30 -3.30 -11.51
N LEU A 12 20.35 -2.39 -11.73
CA LEU A 12 20.57 -0.96 -11.53
C LEU A 12 20.93 -0.61 -10.07
N MET A 13 20.33 -1.29 -9.10
CA MET A 13 20.67 -1.10 -7.69
C MET A 13 22.08 -1.60 -7.34
N VAL A 14 22.52 -2.71 -7.94
CA VAL A 14 23.89 -3.22 -7.77
C VAL A 14 24.91 -2.29 -8.42
N ASP A 15 24.61 -1.78 -9.63
CA ASP A 15 25.45 -0.83 -10.36
C ASP A 15 25.60 0.52 -9.61
N ALA A 16 24.66 0.85 -8.72
CA ALA A 16 24.73 2.03 -7.86
C ALA A 16 25.68 1.87 -6.66
N GLU A 17 26.23 0.67 -6.44
CA GLU A 17 27.27 0.35 -5.44
C GLU A 17 26.94 0.76 -3.99
N SER A 18 25.66 0.93 -3.65
CA SER A 18 25.19 1.28 -2.31
C SER A 18 24.47 0.12 -1.63
N LEU A 19 25.20 -0.61 -0.77
CA LEU A 19 24.61 -1.68 0.04
C LEU A 19 23.45 -1.22 0.94
N PRO A 20 23.50 -0.04 1.60
CA PRO A 20 22.36 0.44 2.38
C PRO A 20 21.11 0.69 1.52
N ALA A 21 21.27 1.28 0.33
CA ALA A 21 20.14 1.51 -0.58
C ALA A 21 19.55 0.19 -1.11
N LEU A 22 20.42 -0.75 -1.50
CA LEU A 22 20.01 -2.09 -1.93
C LEU A 22 19.24 -2.81 -0.81
N HIS A 23 19.71 -2.71 0.44
CA HIS A 23 19.04 -3.30 1.59
C HIS A 23 17.64 -2.70 1.81
N SER A 24 17.51 -1.36 1.75
CA SER A 24 16.21 -0.67 1.90
C SER A 24 15.21 -1.13 0.83
N LEU A 25 15.59 -1.10 -0.45
CA LEU A 25 14.70 -1.47 -1.55
C LEU A 25 14.37 -2.96 -1.58
N SER A 26 15.33 -3.83 -1.25
CA SER A 26 15.07 -5.28 -1.15
C SER A 26 14.10 -5.60 -0.02
N ARG A 27 14.24 -4.93 1.14
CA ARG A 27 13.28 -5.04 2.25
C ARG A 27 11.89 -4.57 1.82
N ALA A 28 11.80 -3.43 1.13
CA ALA A 28 10.53 -2.93 0.63
C ALA A 28 9.85 -3.92 -0.32
N ALA A 29 10.58 -4.51 -1.26
CA ALA A 29 10.04 -5.54 -2.15
C ALA A 29 9.47 -6.76 -1.39
N SER A 30 10.16 -7.23 -0.35
CA SER A 30 9.65 -8.32 0.52
C SER A 30 8.36 -7.91 1.23
N VAL A 31 8.35 -6.71 1.82
CA VAL A 31 7.18 -6.19 2.56
C VAL A 31 5.97 -6.02 1.63
N ILE A 32 6.17 -5.54 0.40
CA ILE A 32 5.09 -5.42 -0.59
C ILE A 32 4.48 -6.79 -0.90
N ALA A 33 5.32 -7.80 -1.17
CA ALA A 33 4.85 -9.16 -1.43
C ALA A 33 4.08 -9.75 -0.23
N GLU A 34 4.56 -9.53 1.00
CA GLU A 34 3.84 -9.91 2.22
C GLU A 34 2.49 -9.19 2.33
N GLY A 35 2.44 -7.90 2.01
CA GLY A 35 1.22 -7.09 2.00
C GLY A 35 0.19 -7.60 1.00
N GLU A 36 0.61 -7.97 -0.20
CA GLU A 36 -0.26 -8.58 -1.21
C GLU A 36 -0.82 -9.92 -0.75
N VAL A 37 0.01 -10.77 -0.14
CA VAL A 37 -0.45 -12.06 0.42
C VAL A 37 -1.45 -11.85 1.56
N ARG A 38 -1.20 -10.90 2.47
CA ARG A 38 -2.15 -10.56 3.54
C ARG A 38 -3.47 -10.05 2.99
N GLN A 39 -3.43 -9.21 1.96
CA GLN A 39 -4.64 -8.72 1.30
C GLN A 39 -5.44 -9.86 0.66
N LEU A 40 -4.77 -10.80 -0.02
CA LEU A 40 -5.41 -11.98 -0.60
C LEU A 40 -6.04 -12.88 0.48
N ALA A 41 -5.36 -13.06 1.61
CA ALA A 41 -5.89 -13.85 2.72
C ALA A 41 -7.09 -13.19 3.42
N ALA A 42 -7.18 -11.86 3.39
CA ALA A 42 -8.28 -11.08 3.96
C ALA A 42 -9.46 -10.87 2.98
N ALA A 43 -9.33 -11.30 1.72
CA ALA A 43 -10.37 -11.09 0.71
C ALA A 43 -11.68 -11.78 1.11
N GLY A 44 -12.79 -11.05 1.06
CA GLY A 44 -14.11 -11.51 1.47
C GLY A 44 -14.36 -11.54 2.98
N ASP A 45 -13.35 -11.28 3.83
CA ASP A 45 -13.56 -11.16 5.27
C ASP A 45 -14.04 -9.76 5.65
N VAL A 46 -15.34 -9.63 5.91
CA VAL A 46 -15.98 -8.38 6.31
C VAL A 46 -15.64 -7.94 7.74
N ASN A 47 -14.93 -8.77 8.51
CA ASN A 47 -14.47 -8.47 9.86
C ASN A 47 -13.03 -7.95 9.92
N VAL A 48 -12.44 -7.58 8.78
CA VAL A 48 -11.12 -6.95 8.74
C VAL A 48 -11.13 -5.70 9.63
N SER A 49 -10.30 -5.73 10.67
CA SER A 49 -10.13 -4.59 11.57
C SER A 49 -9.43 -3.43 10.87
N GLU A 50 -9.66 -2.21 11.35
CA GLU A 50 -8.95 -1.03 10.86
C GLU A 50 -7.42 -1.18 11.00
N GLU A 51 -6.95 -1.86 12.05
CA GLU A 51 -5.54 -2.19 12.25
C GLU A 51 -5.00 -3.12 11.16
N SER A 52 -5.74 -4.18 10.83
CA SER A 52 -5.38 -5.12 9.77
C SER A 52 -5.36 -4.43 8.41
N TYR A 53 -6.38 -3.62 8.11
CA TYR A 53 -6.42 -2.78 6.92
C TYR A 53 -5.20 -1.84 6.84
N ARG A 54 -4.88 -1.14 7.94
CA ARG A 54 -3.73 -0.24 8.01
C ARG A 54 -2.43 -0.98 7.73
N ALA A 55 -2.24 -2.17 8.29
CA ALA A 55 -1.06 -3.00 8.04
C ALA A 55 -0.96 -3.45 6.57
N ILE A 56 -2.08 -3.72 5.91
CA ILE A 56 -2.12 -4.08 4.49
C ILE A 56 -1.67 -2.90 3.61
N ILE A 57 -2.28 -1.72 3.77
CA ILE A 57 -1.93 -0.55 2.94
C ILE A 57 -0.53 -0.01 3.25
N GLU A 58 -0.07 -0.16 4.49
CA GLU A 58 1.29 0.21 4.86
C GLU A 58 2.32 -0.68 4.13
N ALA A 59 2.06 -1.99 4.07
CA ALA A 59 2.95 -2.94 3.43
C ALA A 59 2.91 -2.83 1.89
N LYS A 60 1.71 -2.84 1.30
CA LYS A 60 1.51 -2.89 -0.15
C LYS A 60 1.91 -1.58 -0.85
N THR A 61 1.66 -0.44 -0.22
CA THR A 61 1.82 0.86 -0.86
C THR A 61 2.83 1.74 -0.14
N ALA A 62 2.64 1.98 1.16
CA ALA A 62 3.48 2.95 1.87
C ALA A 62 4.95 2.54 1.97
N ALA A 63 5.24 1.23 2.04
CA ALA A 63 6.60 0.71 2.14
C ALA A 63 7.49 1.14 0.96
N LEU A 64 6.95 1.19 -0.27
CA LEU A 64 7.72 1.60 -1.44
C LEU A 64 7.99 3.10 -1.44
N PHE A 65 7.00 3.92 -1.06
CA PHE A 65 7.19 5.38 -0.91
C PHE A 65 8.24 5.69 0.16
N ALA A 66 8.17 5.01 1.30
CA ALA A 66 9.12 5.14 2.39
C ALA A 66 10.54 4.79 1.94
N ALA A 67 10.73 3.63 1.29
CA ALA A 67 12.03 3.21 0.79
C ALA A 67 12.58 4.14 -0.30
N ALA A 68 11.74 4.64 -1.20
CA ALA A 68 12.17 5.60 -2.22
C ALA A 68 12.69 6.91 -1.59
N ALA A 69 12.02 7.42 -0.56
CA ALA A 69 12.44 8.60 0.17
C ALA A 69 13.72 8.32 0.98
N GLU A 70 13.77 7.21 1.73
CA GLU A 70 14.93 6.77 2.51
C GLU A 70 16.19 6.65 1.65
N VAL A 71 16.08 5.98 0.50
CA VAL A 71 17.19 5.78 -0.45
C VAL A 71 17.71 7.11 -0.99
N SER A 72 16.84 8.09 -1.21
CA SER A 72 17.28 9.41 -1.68
C SER A 72 18.18 10.12 -0.67
N GLY A 73 17.89 9.98 0.63
CA GLY A 73 18.77 10.45 1.70
C GLY A 73 20.07 9.67 1.78
N ILE A 74 20.02 8.34 1.64
CA ILE A 74 21.19 7.46 1.65
C ILE A 74 22.19 7.85 0.55
N VAL A 75 21.74 8.00 -0.70
CA VAL A 75 22.63 8.30 -1.83
C VAL A 75 23.10 9.76 -1.86
N SER A 76 22.50 10.63 -1.05
CA SER A 76 22.87 12.04 -0.90
C SER A 76 23.75 12.29 0.32
N ASP A 77 24.22 11.24 1.00
CA ASP A 77 25.02 11.31 2.23
C ASP A 77 24.38 12.16 3.34
N CYS A 78 23.04 12.11 3.45
CA CYS A 78 22.31 12.76 4.53
C CYS A 78 22.64 12.15 5.90
N THR A 79 22.35 12.90 6.95
CA THR A 79 22.48 12.40 8.33
C THR A 79 21.45 11.30 8.63
N PRO A 80 21.70 10.42 9.62
CA PRO A 80 20.74 9.40 10.02
C PRO A 80 19.36 9.96 10.40
N ASP A 81 19.32 11.14 11.04
CA ASP A 81 18.07 11.79 11.43
C ASP A 81 17.28 12.30 10.22
N GLU A 82 17.97 12.83 9.20
CA GLU A 82 17.35 13.23 7.92
C GLU A 82 16.83 12.03 7.14
N ILE A 83 17.58 10.93 7.09
CA ILE A 83 17.15 9.68 6.44
C ILE A 83 15.90 9.12 7.14
N ALA A 84 15.87 9.11 8.48
CA ALA A 84 14.70 8.68 9.24
C ALA A 84 13.49 9.61 9.02
N ALA A 85 13.72 10.92 8.88
CA ALA A 85 12.67 11.86 8.55
C ALA A 85 12.10 11.62 7.13
N LEU A 86 12.97 11.27 6.16
CA LEU A 86 12.57 10.93 4.80
C LEU A 86 11.77 9.62 4.72
N ASP A 87 12.18 8.55 5.44
CA ASP A 87 11.38 7.32 5.55
C ASP A 87 9.98 7.63 6.08
N ARG A 88 9.90 8.38 7.19
CA ARG A 88 8.62 8.75 7.80
C ARG A 88 7.77 9.57 6.83
N TYR A 89 8.35 10.56 6.17
CA TYR A 89 7.65 11.36 5.17
C TYR A 89 7.08 10.51 4.03
N GLY A 90 7.91 9.61 3.46
CA GLY A 90 7.47 8.71 2.39
C GLY A 90 6.36 7.78 2.86
N ARG A 91 6.46 7.23 4.08
CA ARG A 91 5.45 6.37 4.69
C ARG A 91 4.10 7.08 4.84
N GLU A 92 4.08 8.27 5.43
CA GLU A 92 2.84 9.02 5.64
C GLU A 92 2.18 9.44 4.32
N ILE A 93 2.97 9.83 3.31
CA ILE A 93 2.44 10.12 1.97
C ILE A 93 1.88 8.87 1.30
N GLY A 94 2.57 7.74 1.39
CA GLY A 94 2.11 6.49 0.80
C GLY A 94 0.81 5.99 1.44
N LEU A 95 0.66 6.15 2.75
CA LEU A 95 -0.59 5.88 3.47
C LEU A 95 -1.72 6.82 2.99
N ALA A 96 -1.46 8.13 2.96
CA ALA A 96 -2.44 9.10 2.48
C ALA A 96 -2.85 8.84 1.02
N PHE A 97 -1.90 8.49 0.16
CA PHE A 97 -2.14 8.13 -1.23
C PHE A 97 -3.10 6.94 -1.35
N GLN A 98 -2.85 5.86 -0.61
CA GLN A 98 -3.72 4.68 -0.68
C GLN A 98 -5.12 4.94 -0.11
N LEU A 99 -5.23 5.69 0.98
CA LEU A 99 -6.54 6.07 1.54
C LEU A 99 -7.38 6.86 0.53
N VAL A 100 -6.75 7.76 -0.22
CA VAL A 100 -7.42 8.51 -1.28
C VAL A 100 -7.77 7.62 -2.46
N ASP A 101 -6.88 6.71 -2.88
CA ASP A 101 -7.17 5.75 -3.97
C ASP A 101 -8.37 4.85 -3.64
N ASP A 102 -8.40 4.29 -2.43
CA ASP A 102 -9.52 3.46 -1.96
C ASP A 102 -10.81 4.27 -1.87
N MET A 103 -10.77 5.52 -1.39
CA MET A 103 -11.95 6.40 -1.37
C MET A 103 -12.48 6.68 -2.78
N LEU A 104 -11.58 6.92 -3.73
CA LEU A 104 -11.93 7.21 -5.12
C LEU A 104 -12.54 5.99 -5.84
N ASP A 105 -12.25 4.77 -5.38
CA ASP A 105 -12.88 3.55 -5.92
C ASP A 105 -14.40 3.55 -5.70
N TYR A 106 -14.89 4.13 -4.61
CA TYR A 106 -16.33 4.21 -4.30
C TYR A 106 -16.98 5.55 -4.71
N GLY A 107 -16.17 6.54 -5.10
CA GLY A 107 -16.61 7.89 -5.45
C GLY A 107 -17.01 8.07 -6.92
N GLY A 108 -17.93 9.01 -7.18
CA GLY A 108 -18.38 9.38 -8.54
C GLY A 108 -17.35 10.14 -9.39
N LEU A 109 -16.24 10.61 -8.81
CA LEU A 109 -15.14 11.26 -9.55
C LEU A 109 -14.30 10.28 -10.39
N SER A 110 -14.52 8.98 -10.24
CA SER A 110 -13.83 7.92 -10.98
C SER A 110 -13.95 8.04 -12.50
N ALA A 111 -15.04 8.66 -13.01
CA ALA A 111 -15.22 8.93 -14.44
C ALA A 111 -14.09 9.76 -15.07
N THR A 112 -13.40 10.61 -14.29
CA THR A 112 -12.26 11.41 -14.78
C THR A 112 -10.93 10.66 -14.70
N LEU A 113 -10.85 9.59 -13.89
CA LEU A 113 -9.61 8.85 -13.61
C LEU A 113 -9.43 7.61 -14.49
N GLY A 114 -10.43 7.25 -15.31
CA GLY A 114 -10.36 6.09 -16.20
C GLY A 114 -10.39 4.72 -15.49
N LYS A 115 -10.60 4.70 -14.17
CA LYS A 115 -10.90 3.51 -13.37
C LYS A 115 -12.40 3.19 -13.45
N LYS A 116 -12.78 1.92 -13.27
CA LYS A 116 -14.19 1.55 -13.08
C LYS A 116 -14.49 1.67 -11.59
N THR A 117 -15.44 2.53 -11.22
CA THR A 117 -15.92 2.62 -9.83
C THR A 117 -16.32 1.24 -9.28
N GLY A 118 -15.88 0.92 -8.08
CA GLY A 118 -16.24 -0.27 -7.31
C GLY A 118 -15.49 -1.53 -7.72
N ASP A 119 -14.27 -1.41 -8.25
CA ASP A 119 -13.46 -2.58 -8.56
C ASP A 119 -13.03 -3.30 -7.28
N ASP A 120 -12.70 -2.58 -6.21
CA ASP A 120 -12.34 -3.21 -4.92
C ASP A 120 -13.52 -3.98 -4.32
N PHE A 121 -14.73 -3.41 -4.43
CA PHE A 121 -15.96 -4.10 -4.03
C PHE A 121 -16.21 -5.39 -4.84
N ARG A 122 -16.01 -5.35 -6.17
CA ARG A 122 -16.21 -6.54 -7.04
C ARG A 122 -15.18 -7.63 -6.78
N GLU A 123 -13.96 -7.24 -6.41
CA GLU A 123 -12.87 -8.16 -6.08
C GLU A 123 -12.95 -8.69 -4.63
N GLY A 124 -13.94 -8.25 -3.85
CA GLY A 124 -14.12 -8.68 -2.45
C GLY A 124 -13.06 -8.10 -1.52
N LYS A 125 -12.39 -7.01 -1.91
CA LYS A 125 -11.46 -6.30 -1.04
C LYS A 125 -12.24 -5.43 -0.08
N VAL A 126 -12.01 -5.64 1.21
CA VAL A 126 -12.62 -4.83 2.27
C VAL A 126 -11.66 -3.69 2.60
N THR A 127 -11.96 -2.51 2.05
CA THR A 127 -11.20 -1.27 2.27
C THR A 127 -11.86 -0.41 3.35
N LEU A 128 -11.16 0.63 3.82
CA LEU A 128 -11.63 1.49 4.91
C LEU A 128 -13.05 2.06 4.72
N PRO A 129 -13.46 2.54 3.52
CA PRO A 129 -14.84 2.97 3.30
C PRO A 129 -15.89 1.91 3.66
N VAL A 130 -15.62 0.64 3.32
CA VAL A 130 -16.52 -0.48 3.64
C VAL A 130 -16.48 -0.81 5.12
N THR A 131 -15.29 -0.85 5.75
CA THR A 131 -15.15 -1.09 7.19
C THR A 131 -15.93 -0.06 8.01
N ILE A 132 -15.84 1.22 7.65
CA ILE A 132 -16.61 2.30 8.28
C ILE A 132 -18.12 2.12 8.05
N ALA A 133 -18.54 1.79 6.82
CA ALA A 133 -19.93 1.58 6.49
C ALA A 133 -20.55 0.42 7.29
N ILE A 134 -19.85 -0.72 7.43
CA ILE A 134 -20.29 -1.89 8.19
C ILE A 134 -20.39 -1.58 9.69
N SER A 135 -19.45 -0.78 10.22
CA SER A 135 -19.48 -0.34 11.62
C SER A 135 -20.72 0.51 11.93
N ALA A 136 -21.10 1.38 10.99
CA ALA A 136 -22.27 2.24 11.10
C ALA A 136 -23.61 1.58 10.69
N ALA A 137 -23.56 0.40 10.08
CA ALA A 137 -24.72 -0.29 9.53
C ALA A 137 -25.71 -0.77 10.61
N SER A 138 -26.99 -0.73 10.26
CA SER A 138 -28.05 -1.43 10.98
C SER A 138 -27.90 -2.95 10.85
N ASP A 139 -28.64 -3.71 11.67
CA ASP A 139 -28.59 -5.17 11.61
C ASP A 139 -29.15 -5.72 10.29
N GLU A 140 -30.11 -5.02 9.68
CA GLU A 140 -30.65 -5.36 8.35
C GLU A 140 -29.60 -5.17 7.25
N GLU A 141 -28.85 -4.06 7.29
CA GLU A 141 -27.76 -3.78 6.34
C GLU A 141 -26.58 -4.72 6.56
N ARG A 142 -26.26 -5.10 7.81
CA ARG A 142 -25.22 -6.10 8.10
C ARG A 142 -25.54 -7.47 7.49
N ALA A 143 -26.81 -7.85 7.43
CA ALA A 143 -27.23 -9.13 6.85
C ALA A 143 -26.85 -9.29 5.36
N PHE A 144 -26.69 -8.18 4.62
CA PHE A 144 -26.20 -8.20 3.23
C PHE A 144 -24.77 -8.75 3.13
N TRP A 145 -23.91 -8.42 4.11
CA TRP A 145 -22.48 -8.72 4.12
C TRP A 145 -22.13 -10.12 4.63
N THR A 146 -23.07 -10.79 5.29
CA THR A 146 -22.88 -12.13 5.90
C THR A 146 -23.30 -13.30 5.02
N ARG A 147 -23.52 -13.07 3.71
CA ARG A 147 -24.03 -14.10 2.77
C ARG A 147 -22.94 -14.91 2.08
#